data_AF-A0A977QQ57-F1
#
_entry.id   AF-A0A977QQ57-F1
#
_cell.length_a   1.000
_cell.length_b   1.000
_cell.length_c   1.000
_cell.angle_alpha   90.00
_cell.angle_beta   90.00
_cell.angle_gamma   90.00
#
_symmetry.space_group_name_H-M   'P 1'
#
loop_
_entity.id
_entity.type
_entity.pdbx_description
1 polymer ?
#
loop_
_entity_poly.entity_id
_entity_poly.type
_entity_poly.pdbx_seq_one_letter_code
_entity_poly.pdbx_strand_id
1 'polypeptide(L)'
;ENDVAAIDINMGCPKEFSVKGGMGVALMENSDKAFDILKCLVDNISIPITCKIRIFESPEETLNLVNKFVKAGIKAIGVHGRTRNERPQHPVHTDIIRYIAERISIPVIA
;
A
#
# COMPACT_ATOMS: atom_id res chain seq x y z
N GLU A 1 -5.33 -19.11 6.91
CA GLU A 1 -4.00 -19.15 7.56
C GLU A 1 -3.28 -20.47 7.32
N ASN A 2 -4.00 -21.59 7.15
CA ASN A 2 -3.41 -22.93 7.12
C ASN A 2 -2.72 -23.30 5.79
N ASP A 3 -3.00 -22.57 4.70
CA ASP A 3 -2.56 -22.94 3.35
C ASP A 3 -1.71 -21.86 2.65
N VAL A 4 -1.56 -20.69 3.27
CA VAL A 4 -0.82 -19.54 2.71
C VAL A 4 0.09 -18.95 3.75
N ALA A 5 1.27 -18.50 3.32
CA ALA A 5 2.28 -17.94 4.23
C ALA A 5 2.00 -16.49 4.65
N ALA A 6 1.21 -15.75 3.86
CA ALA A 6 0.87 -14.35 4.11
C ALA A 6 -0.40 -13.95 3.32
N ILE A 7 -0.99 -12.81 3.69
CA ILE A 7 -2.08 -12.16 2.97
C ILE A 7 -1.62 -10.76 2.55
N ASP A 8 -1.83 -10.40 1.28
CA ASP A 8 -1.56 -9.07 0.74
C ASP A 8 -2.85 -8.37 0.34
N ILE A 9 -2.96 -7.09 0.69
CA ILE A 9 -4.11 -6.25 0.36
C ILE A 9 -3.78 -5.32 -0.80
N ASN A 10 -4.52 -5.49 -1.90
CA ASN A 10 -4.39 -4.63 -3.07
C ASN A 10 -4.98 -3.23 -2.80
N MET A 11 -4.10 -2.24 -2.75
CA MET A 11 -4.44 -0.82 -2.64
C MET A 11 -3.85 -0.03 -3.82
N GLY A 12 -3.52 -0.68 -4.94
CA GLY A 12 -2.84 -0.05 -6.07
C GLY A 12 -3.53 -0.19 -7.44
N CYS A 13 -4.60 -0.98 -7.54
CA CYS A 13 -5.32 -1.19 -8.80
C CYS A 13 -6.09 0.09 -9.22
N PRO A 14 -5.82 0.68 -10.40
CA PRO A 14 -6.54 1.86 -10.88
C PRO A 14 -7.73 1.51 -11.81
N LYS A 15 -8.00 0.21 -12.05
CA LYS A 15 -9.06 -0.21 -12.97
C LYS A 15 -10.42 0.26 -12.46
N GLU A 16 -11.26 0.72 -13.37
CA GLU A 16 -12.53 1.37 -13.05
C GLU A 16 -13.45 0.52 -12.16
N PHE A 17 -13.55 -0.78 -12.39
CA PHE A 17 -14.36 -1.68 -11.56
C PHE A 17 -13.88 -1.70 -10.09
N SER A 18 -12.56 -1.64 -9.87
CA SER A 18 -11.96 -1.63 -8.54
C SER A 18 -12.27 -0.31 -7.83
N VAL A 19 -12.08 0.81 -8.55
CA VAL A 19 -12.33 2.15 -8.01
C VAL A 19 -13.80 2.34 -7.67
N LYS A 20 -14.71 1.97 -8.58
CA LYS A 20 -16.17 2.05 -8.36
C LYS A 20 -16.63 1.17 -7.18
N GLY A 21 -15.96 0.03 -6.95
CA GLY A 21 -16.19 -0.82 -5.79
C GLY A 21 -15.53 -0.34 -4.50
N GLY A 22 -14.82 0.80 -4.51
CA GLY A 22 -14.09 1.30 -3.33
C GLY A 22 -12.89 0.45 -2.93
N MET A 23 -12.29 -0.26 -3.88
CA MET A 23 -11.14 -1.15 -3.73
C MET A 23 -9.91 -0.62 -4.49
N GLY A 24 -8.73 -1.19 -4.25
CA GLY A 24 -7.52 -0.79 -4.96
C GLY A 24 -7.14 0.64 -4.59
N VAL A 25 -6.81 1.47 -5.59
CA VAL A 25 -6.34 2.84 -5.34
C VAL A 25 -7.37 3.73 -4.63
N ALA A 26 -8.66 3.41 -4.70
CA ALA A 26 -9.70 4.13 -3.95
C ALA A 26 -9.53 4.02 -2.43
N LEU A 27 -8.89 2.94 -1.94
CA LEU A 27 -8.53 2.81 -0.53
C LEU A 27 -7.40 3.76 -0.12
N MET A 28 -6.53 4.17 -1.04
CA MET A 28 -5.52 5.19 -0.74
C MET A 28 -6.16 6.56 -0.50
N GLU A 29 -7.21 6.89 -1.28
CA GLU A 29 -7.99 8.13 -1.12
C GLU A 29 -8.81 8.13 0.18
N ASN A 30 -9.29 6.96 0.62
CA ASN A 30 -9.93 6.77 1.92
C ASN A 30 -9.01 6.01 2.90
N SER A 31 -7.92 6.67 3.28
CA SER A 31 -6.87 6.06 4.09
C SER A 31 -7.31 5.61 5.49
N ASP A 32 -8.39 6.20 6.06
CA ASP A 32 -8.98 5.75 7.33
C ASP A 32 -9.60 4.37 7.19
N LYS A 33 -10.45 4.18 6.18
CA LYS A 33 -11.04 2.86 5.88
C LYS A 33 -9.96 1.82 5.59
N ALA A 34 -8.90 2.20 4.86
CA ALA A 34 -7.78 1.30 4.58
C ALA A 34 -7.04 0.89 5.86
N PHE A 35 -6.82 1.84 6.77
CA PHE A 35 -6.24 1.56 8.09
C PHE A 35 -7.10 0.58 8.89
N ASP A 36 -8.42 0.81 8.95
CA ASP A 36 -9.34 -0.05 9.70
C ASP A 36 -9.36 -1.49 9.15
N ILE A 37 -9.33 -1.64 7.82
CA ILE A 37 -9.21 -2.95 7.15
C ILE A 37 -7.91 -3.64 7.56
N LEU A 38 -6.78 -2.95 7.45
CA LEU A 38 -5.47 -3.53 7.80
C LEU A 38 -5.40 -3.90 9.28
N LYS A 39 -5.89 -3.01 10.15
CA LYS A 39 -5.88 -3.21 11.60
C LYS A 39 -6.74 -4.41 11.99
N CYS A 40 -7.94 -4.52 11.43
CA CYS A 40 -8.82 -5.66 11.63
C CYS A 40 -8.14 -6.98 11.22
N LEU A 41 -7.50 -7.02 10.04
CA LEU A 41 -6.79 -8.21 9.58
C LEU A 41 -5.60 -8.56 10.48
N VAL A 42 -4.76 -7.57 10.82
CA VAL A 42 -3.59 -7.77 11.69
C VAL A 42 -3.99 -8.28 13.07
N ASP A 43 -5.10 -7.80 13.63
CA ASP A 43 -5.55 -8.18 14.97
C ASP A 43 -6.18 -9.58 15.02
N ASN A 44 -6.65 -10.11 13.88
CA ASN A 44 -7.43 -11.35 13.83
C ASN A 44 -6.77 -12.50 13.05
N ILE A 45 -5.62 -12.28 12.42
CA ILE A 45 -4.92 -13.27 11.60
C ILE A 45 -3.47 -13.41 12.10
N SER A 46 -3.02 -14.64 12.30
CA SER A 46 -1.69 -14.96 12.85
C SER A 46 -0.56 -14.90 11.82
N ILE A 47 -0.86 -15.11 10.53
CA ILE A 47 0.11 -14.97 9.44
C ILE A 47 0.32 -13.50 9.05
N PRO A 48 1.50 -13.11 8.49
CA PRO A 48 1.78 -11.75 8.08
C PRO A 48 0.74 -11.13 7.15
N ILE A 49 0.29 -9.93 7.51
CA ILE A 49 -0.48 -9.04 6.64
C ILE A 49 0.46 -8.05 5.97
N THR A 50 0.32 -7.90 4.66
CA THR A 50 1.07 -6.98 3.81
C THR A 50 0.09 -6.17 2.96
N CYS A 51 0.57 -5.09 2.35
CA CYS A 51 -0.22 -4.40 1.33
C CYS A 51 0.64 -3.92 0.18
N LYS A 52 -0.01 -3.69 -0.96
CA LYS A 52 0.60 -3.12 -2.15
C LYS A 52 -0.10 -1.83 -2.55
N ILE A 53 0.66 -0.75 -2.64
CA ILE A 53 0.18 0.60 -3.00
C ILE A 53 0.76 1.09 -4.33
N ARG A 54 0.27 2.24 -4.76
CA ARG A 54 0.94 3.18 -5.67
C ARG A 54 1.50 4.35 -4.88
N ILE A 55 2.20 5.27 -5.54
CA ILE A 55 2.65 6.53 -4.94
C ILE A 55 1.65 7.67 -5.21
N PHE A 56 1.71 8.71 -4.39
CA PHE A 56 1.17 10.02 -4.73
C PHE A 56 2.24 10.87 -5.43
N GLU A 57 1.86 12.05 -5.94
CA GLU A 57 2.83 13.00 -6.50
C GLU A 57 3.77 13.55 -5.43
N SER A 58 3.29 13.71 -4.19
CA SER A 58 4.10 14.10 -3.05
C SER A 58 4.74 12.87 -2.36
N PRO A 59 6.08 12.83 -2.23
CA PRO A 59 6.75 11.80 -1.44
C PRO A 59 6.30 11.81 0.03
N GLU A 60 6.01 12.99 0.58
CA GLU A 60 5.54 13.16 1.96
C GLU A 60 4.12 12.61 2.15
N GLU A 61 3.23 12.86 1.19
CA GLU A 61 1.87 12.30 1.22
C GLU A 61 1.91 10.76 1.16
N THR A 62 2.78 10.22 0.32
CA THR A 62 3.00 8.76 0.25
C THR A 62 3.56 8.23 1.57
N LEU A 63 4.54 8.91 2.16
CA LEU A 63 5.12 8.52 3.45
C LEU A 63 4.08 8.57 4.59
N ASN A 64 3.20 9.57 4.61
CA ASN A 64 2.14 9.68 5.61
C ASN A 64 1.15 8.52 5.53
N LEU A 65 0.75 8.13 4.31
CA LEU A 65 -0.07 6.94 4.07
C LEU A 65 0.65 5.66 4.56
N VAL A 66 1.92 5.50 4.17
CA VAL A 66 2.72 4.32 4.56
C VAL A 66 2.86 4.23 6.07
N ASN A 67 3.20 5.34 6.75
CA ASN A 67 3.32 5.39 8.21
C ASN A 67 2.01 5.01 8.91
N LYS A 68 0.86 5.39 8.34
CA LYS A 68 -0.45 4.97 8.85
C LYS A 68 -0.61 3.46 8.76
N PHE A 69 -0.22 2.85 7.65
CA PHE A 69 -0.31 1.39 7.48
C PHE A 69 0.71 0.63 8.33
N VAL A 70 1.91 1.17 8.51
CA VAL A 70 2.89 0.64 9.48
C VAL A 70 2.31 0.62 10.89
N LYS A 71 1.61 1.69 11.32
CA LYS A 71 0.91 1.74 12.61
C LYS A 71 -0.22 0.70 12.74
N ALA A 72 -0.84 0.30 11.63
CA ALA A 72 -1.82 -0.79 11.64
C ALA A 72 -1.16 -2.16 11.91
N GLY A 73 0.15 -2.28 11.69
CA GLY A 73 0.95 -3.47 12.03
C GLY A 73 1.29 -4.38 10.85
N ILE A 74 1.19 -3.89 9.60
CA ILE A 74 1.62 -4.65 8.42
C ILE A 74 3.11 -5.03 8.50
N LYS A 75 3.48 -6.15 7.90
CA LYS A 75 4.85 -6.71 7.99
C LYS A 75 5.77 -6.30 6.85
N ALA A 76 5.21 -5.90 5.71
CA ALA A 76 5.94 -5.39 4.55
C ALA A 76 4.98 -4.59 3.66
N ILE A 77 5.53 -3.74 2.79
CA ILE A 77 4.75 -2.97 1.83
C ILE A 77 5.37 -3.03 0.43
N GLY A 78 4.54 -3.35 -0.56
CA GLY A 78 4.91 -3.22 -1.98
C GLY A 78 4.58 -1.82 -2.50
N VAL A 79 5.54 -1.14 -3.11
CA VAL A 79 5.36 0.23 -3.62
C VAL A 79 5.56 0.24 -5.12
N HIS A 80 4.47 0.33 -5.87
CA HIS A 80 4.58 0.67 -7.28
C HIS A 80 4.89 2.17 -7.41
N GLY A 81 6.11 2.51 -7.80
CA GLY A 81 6.58 3.88 -8.04
C GLY A 81 5.94 4.58 -9.25
N ARG A 82 4.64 4.40 -9.46
CA ARG A 82 3.82 5.18 -10.41
C ARG A 82 2.57 5.65 -9.70
N THR A 83 2.13 6.87 -10.00
CA THR A 83 0.86 7.41 -9.52
C THR A 83 -0.33 6.65 -10.13
N ARG A 84 -1.53 6.92 -9.64
CA ARG A 84 -2.78 6.34 -10.19
C ARG A 84 -2.91 6.53 -11.70
N ASN A 85 -2.55 7.71 -12.19
CA ASN A 85 -2.78 8.13 -13.58
C ASN A 85 -1.65 7.70 -14.53
N GLU A 86 -0.51 7.29 -13.97
CA GLU A 86 0.64 6.84 -14.73
C GLU A 86 0.48 5.40 -15.25
N ARG A 87 0.75 5.27 -16.54
CA ARG A 87 0.69 4.04 -17.34
C ARG A 87 2.09 3.43 -17.55
N PRO A 88 2.22 2.20 -18.08
CA PRO A 88 3.52 1.53 -18.26
C PRO A 88 4.58 2.33 -19.03
N GLN A 89 4.18 3.22 -19.96
CA GLN A 89 5.11 4.08 -20.69
C GLN A 89 5.72 5.21 -19.84
N HIS A 90 5.13 5.55 -18.70
CA HIS A 90 5.69 6.55 -17.79
C HIS A 90 6.82 5.90 -16.99
N PRO A 91 7.92 6.62 -16.73
CA PRO A 91 9.00 6.10 -15.91
C PRO A 91 8.53 5.76 -14.50
N VAL A 92 9.26 4.88 -13.82
CA VAL A 92 9.04 4.58 -12.41
C VAL A 92 9.85 5.58 -11.57
N HIS A 93 9.19 6.19 -10.58
CA HIS A 93 9.79 7.11 -9.60
C HIS A 93 10.52 6.33 -8.50
N THR A 94 11.71 5.81 -8.81
CA THR A 94 12.54 5.05 -7.86
C THR A 94 13.06 5.90 -6.69
N ASP A 95 13.17 7.20 -6.91
CA ASP A 95 13.51 8.20 -5.90
C ASP A 95 12.45 8.27 -4.79
N ILE A 96 11.16 8.20 -5.12
CA ILE A 96 10.08 8.17 -4.14
C ILE A 96 10.08 6.85 -3.35
N ILE A 97 10.33 5.72 -4.03
CA ILE A 97 10.47 4.42 -3.34
C ILE A 97 11.64 4.46 -2.34
N ARG A 98 12.79 5.00 -2.75
CA ARG A 98 13.96 5.18 -1.88
C ARG A 98 13.64 6.09 -0.70
N TYR A 99 12.98 7.22 -0.96
CA TYR A 99 12.58 8.18 0.08
C TYR A 99 11.76 7.50 1.19
N ILE A 100 10.82 6.62 0.83
CA ILE A 100 10.00 5.84 1.77
C ILE A 100 10.85 4.78 2.50
N ALA A 101 11.63 3.99 1.76
CA ALA A 101 12.41 2.89 2.31
C ALA A 101 13.43 3.35 3.37
N GLU A 102 14.00 4.54 3.23
CA GLU A 102 14.92 5.13 4.21
C GLU A 102 14.23 5.61 5.51
N ARG A 103 12.89 5.71 5.53
CA ARG A 103 12.12 6.37 6.61
C ARG A 103 11.16 5.46 7.36
N ILE A 104 11.04 4.20 6.97
CA ILE A 104 10.18 3.23 7.65
C ILE A 104 11.00 2.03 8.14
N SER A 105 10.51 1.35 9.17
CA SER A 105 11.21 0.22 9.81
C SER A 105 10.88 -1.15 9.21
N ILE A 106 9.89 -1.24 8.32
CA ILE A 106 9.47 -2.49 7.68
C ILE A 106 10.06 -2.60 6.27
N PRO A 107 10.23 -3.83 5.72
CA PRO A 107 10.67 -4.03 4.35
C PRO A 107 9.78 -3.34 3.31
N VAL A 108 10.42 -2.66 2.35
CA VAL A 108 9.80 -2.10 1.14
C VAL A 108 10.17 -2.98 -0.06
N ILE A 109 9.16 -3.41 -0.82
CA ILE A 109 9.33 -4.17 -2.05
C ILE A 109 9.10 -3.21 -3.23
N ALA A 110 10.16 -2.94 -3.98
CA ALA A 110 10.18 -2.02 -5.13
C ALA A 110 9.61 -2.64 -6.41
#